data_AF-A0A8X6KEC1-F1
#
_entry.id   AF-A0A8X6KEC1-F1
#
_cell.length_a   1.000
_cell.length_b   1.000
_cell.length_c   1.000
_cell.angle_alpha   90.00
_cell.angle_beta   90.00
_cell.angle_gamma   90.00
#
_symmetry.space_group_name_H-M   'P 1'
#
loop_
_entity.id
_entity.type
_entity.pdbx_description
1 polymer ?
#
loop_
_entity_poly.entity_id
_entity_poly.type
_entity_poly.pdbx_seq_one_letter_code
_entity_poly.pdbx_strand_id
1 'polypeptide(L)'
;MGSRDKMVCSIPKIFCGRQLFLTADKLRKVVDLEPEERKSIITKSLAKAMDCSEALKPIHYEEKNWMEEQYAGGCFTAMLPPGFLTRYGKAIRAPIDRMHFAGTETATKWSGYLDGAVEAGERAAREVLYRMRKITQDQIWVEEPPSQEVIPEPFEKGFIEKCLPTVEGFLTTISLSTVVGAAAILYFKYPKYFTRLNFI
;
A
#
# COMPACT_ATOMS: atom_id res chain seq x y z
N MET A 1 -11.51 1.94 38.17
CA MET A 1 -11.49 1.45 36.78
C MET A 1 -11.08 2.59 35.86
N GLY A 2 -9.98 2.62 35.13
CA GLY A 2 -8.81 1.77 34.96
C GLY A 2 -7.83 2.64 34.17
N SER A 3 -6.73 3.01 34.80
CA SER A 3 -5.68 3.88 34.25
C SER A 3 -5.06 3.26 33.00
N ARG A 4 -5.23 3.92 31.84
CA ARG A 4 -4.52 3.58 30.59
C ARG A 4 -3.25 4.44 30.40
N ASP A 5 -2.77 5.08 31.46
CA ASP A 5 -1.81 6.19 31.33
C ASP A 5 -0.33 5.81 31.42
N LYS A 6 0.06 4.53 31.49
CA LYS A 6 1.45 4.20 31.88
C LYS A 6 2.16 3.08 31.14
N MET A 7 1.59 2.51 30.08
CA MET A 7 2.24 1.36 29.44
C MET A 7 3.23 1.71 28.32
N VAL A 8 3.24 2.94 27.80
CA VAL A 8 4.16 3.34 26.72
C VAL A 8 5.51 3.86 27.23
N CYS A 9 5.57 4.43 28.45
CA CYS A 9 6.80 4.99 29.03
C CYS A 9 7.59 4.02 29.94
N SER A 10 7.12 2.78 30.15
CA SER A 10 7.81 1.80 31.02
C SER A 10 8.89 0.98 30.30
N ILE A 11 9.18 1.27 29.02
CA ILE A 11 10.27 0.61 28.31
C ILE A 11 11.57 1.14 28.92
N PRO A 12 12.47 0.29 29.45
CA PRO A 12 13.78 0.74 29.94
C PRO A 12 14.45 1.60 28.86
N LYS A 13 15.31 2.54 29.27
CA LYS A 13 16.08 3.49 28.41
C LYS A 13 17.09 2.79 27.47
N ILE A 14 16.66 1.72 26.84
CA ILE A 14 17.23 1.11 25.65
C ILE A 14 16.92 2.10 24.53
N PHE A 15 17.92 2.50 23.76
CA PHE A 15 17.82 3.42 22.63
C PHE A 15 16.52 3.20 21.83
N CYS A 16 15.55 4.11 22.00
CA CYS A 16 14.28 4.06 21.27
C CYS A 16 14.41 4.92 20.02
N GLY A 17 14.99 4.34 18.96
CA GLY A 17 15.02 4.95 17.64
C GLY A 17 13.62 4.95 17.02
N ARG A 18 13.20 6.09 16.47
CA ARG A 18 11.94 6.20 15.72
C ARG A 18 12.24 6.66 14.31
N GLN A 19 11.88 5.84 13.34
CA GLN A 19 11.92 6.21 11.92
C GLN A 19 10.56 6.77 11.51
N LEU A 20 10.57 7.90 10.82
CA LEU A 20 9.37 8.53 10.29
C LEU A 20 9.56 8.84 8.81
N PHE A 21 8.45 8.88 8.08
CA PHE A 21 8.42 9.30 6.68
C PHE A 21 7.60 10.57 6.53
N LEU A 22 8.20 11.59 5.91
CA LEU A 22 7.48 12.73 5.37
C LEU A 22 7.17 12.44 3.90
N THR A 23 5.90 12.26 3.58
CA THR A 23 5.47 11.77 2.27
C THR A 23 4.75 12.83 1.44
N ALA A 24 4.94 12.76 0.13
CA ALA A 24 4.23 13.56 -0.87
C ALA A 24 4.20 15.07 -0.53
N ASP A 25 3.02 15.70 -0.57
CA ASP A 25 2.87 17.15 -0.38
C ASP A 25 3.25 17.63 1.02
N LYS A 26 3.26 16.75 2.02
CA LYS A 26 3.73 17.13 3.37
C LYS A 26 5.21 17.46 3.35
N LEU A 27 6.02 16.70 2.61
CA LEU A 27 7.45 16.97 2.46
C LEU A 27 7.68 18.29 1.70
N ARG A 28 6.97 18.50 0.59
CA ARG A 28 7.08 19.73 -0.22
C ARG A 28 6.78 21.01 0.56
N LYS A 29 5.94 20.94 1.58
CA LYS A 29 5.60 22.09 2.44
C LYS A 29 6.67 22.45 3.47
N VAL A 30 7.59 21.53 3.76
CA VAL A 30 8.57 21.69 4.84
C VAL A 30 10.01 21.54 4.36
N VAL A 31 10.20 21.27 3.06
CA VAL A 31 11.52 21.02 2.47
C VAL A 31 12.42 22.25 2.55
N ASP A 32 11.85 23.45 2.40
CA ASP A 32 12.58 24.71 2.44
C ASP A 32 12.82 25.25 3.87
N LEU A 33 12.31 24.55 4.90
CA LEU A 33 12.54 24.95 6.29
C LEU A 33 13.96 24.58 6.75
N GLU A 34 14.41 25.17 7.86
CA GLU A 34 15.67 24.74 8.47
C GLU A 34 15.52 23.36 9.14
N PRO A 35 16.59 22.53 9.21
CA PRO A 35 16.53 21.20 9.82
C PRO A 35 15.97 21.18 11.25
N GLU A 36 16.30 22.18 12.08
CA GLU A 36 15.77 22.28 13.45
C GLU A 36 14.27 22.60 13.50
N GLU A 37 13.76 23.36 12.53
CA GLU A 37 12.32 23.62 12.42
C GLU A 37 11.58 22.34 12.01
N ARG A 38 12.11 21.59 11.04
CA ARG A 38 11.57 20.27 10.67
C ARG A 38 11.56 19.31 11.85
N LYS A 39 12.67 19.21 12.58
CA LYS A 39 12.78 18.41 13.80
C LYS A 39 11.77 18.84 14.86
N SER A 40 11.55 20.14 15.07
CA SER A 40 10.53 20.65 16.00
C SER A 40 9.12 20.22 15.59
N ILE A 41 8.78 20.28 14.30
CA ILE A 41 7.49 19.85 13.78
C ILE A 41 7.30 18.34 13.98
N ILE A 42 8.31 17.54 13.66
CA ILE A 42 8.28 16.08 13.79
C ILE A 42 8.13 15.66 15.25
N THR A 43 8.94 16.21 16.14
CA THR A 43 8.92 15.87 17.58
C THR A 43 7.60 16.26 18.23
N LYS A 44 7.02 17.43 17.90
CA LYS A 44 5.68 17.81 18.35
C LYS A 44 4.59 16.86 17.84
N SER A 45 4.67 16.46 16.57
CA SER A 45 3.73 15.48 15.99
C SER A 45 3.86 14.12 16.66
N LEU A 46 5.09 13.66 16.92
CA LEU A 46 5.36 12.39 17.58
C LEU A 46 4.87 12.40 19.03
N ALA A 47 5.18 13.46 19.78
CA ALA A 47 4.72 13.63 21.15
C ALA A 47 3.20 13.61 21.26
N LYS A 48 2.50 14.26 20.33
CA LYS A 48 1.04 14.24 20.27
C LYS A 48 0.49 12.86 19.90
N ALA A 49 1.09 12.18 18.93
CA ALA A 49 0.61 10.87 18.48
C ALA A 49 0.82 9.77 19.54
N MET A 50 1.90 9.89 20.33
CA MET A 50 2.24 8.94 21.38
C MET A 50 1.70 9.34 22.76
N ASP A 51 1.11 10.54 22.88
CA ASP A 51 0.76 11.16 24.17
C ASP A 51 1.94 11.13 25.17
N CYS A 52 3.12 11.55 24.71
CA CYS A 52 4.37 11.41 25.44
C CYS A 52 5.24 12.67 25.31
N SER A 53 5.48 13.37 26.41
CA SER A 53 6.28 14.60 26.45
C SER A 53 7.78 14.34 26.27
N GLU A 54 8.26 13.12 26.53
CA GLU A 54 9.66 12.74 26.32
C GLU A 54 10.07 12.79 24.84
N ALA A 55 9.12 12.56 23.93
CA ALA A 55 9.36 12.66 22.48
C ALA A 55 9.73 14.07 22.00
N LEU A 56 9.49 15.11 22.82
CA LEU A 56 9.92 16.49 22.53
C LEU A 56 11.43 16.70 22.74
N LYS A 57 12.14 15.76 23.36
CA LYS A 57 13.55 15.89 23.75
C LYS A 57 14.40 14.77 23.12
N PRO A 58 14.53 14.73 21.78
CA PRO A 58 15.38 13.73 21.13
C PRO A 58 16.85 13.97 21.48
N ILE A 59 17.59 12.89 21.74
CA ILE A 59 19.04 12.94 21.98
C ILE A 59 19.80 13.14 20.66
N HIS A 60 19.24 12.63 19.55
CA HIS A 60 19.83 12.69 18.23
C HIS A 60 18.72 12.72 17.15
N TYR A 61 19.01 13.34 16.02
CA TYR A 61 18.09 13.49 14.90
C TYR A 61 18.89 13.45 13.60
N GLU A 62 18.46 12.59 12.68
CA GLU A 62 19.02 12.46 11.34
C GLU A 62 17.88 12.43 10.35
N GLU A 63 18.07 13.06 9.20
CA GLU A 63 17.09 13.10 8.12
C GLU A 63 17.77 12.96 6.77
N LYS A 64 17.04 12.39 5.81
CA LYS A 64 17.48 12.31 4.41
C LYS A 64 16.35 12.75 3.48
N ASN A 65 16.58 13.84 2.77
CA ASN A 65 15.70 14.26 1.69
C ASN A 65 16.10 13.55 0.39
N TRP A 66 15.31 12.55 -0.02
CA TRP A 66 15.55 11.83 -1.27
C TRP A 66 15.13 12.60 -2.53
N MET A 67 14.38 13.70 -2.41
CA MET A 67 14.02 14.52 -3.58
C MET A 67 15.20 15.35 -4.12
N GLU A 68 16.19 15.63 -3.27
CA GLU A 68 17.40 16.37 -3.65
C GLU A 68 18.47 15.47 -4.29
N GLU A 69 18.31 14.15 -4.20
CA GLU A 69 19.26 13.19 -4.73
C GLU A 69 19.18 13.14 -6.27
N GLN A 70 20.07 13.87 -6.94
CA GLN A 70 20.11 13.99 -8.41
C GLN A 70 20.11 12.62 -9.13
N TYR A 71 20.78 11.61 -8.57
CA TYR A 71 20.89 10.28 -9.17
C TYR A 71 19.72 9.35 -8.85
N ALA A 72 18.84 9.73 -7.91
CA ALA A 72 17.65 8.97 -7.57
C ALA A 72 16.36 9.62 -8.10
N GLY A 73 16.30 10.96 -8.08
CA GLY A 73 15.12 11.75 -8.46
C GLY A 73 13.96 11.68 -7.47
N GLY A 74 14.11 10.95 -6.36
CA GLY A 74 13.08 10.71 -5.36
C GLY A 74 13.18 9.34 -4.72
N CYS A 75 12.16 8.98 -3.94
CA CYS A 75 12.05 7.70 -3.24
C CYS A 75 10.55 7.41 -2.96
N PHE A 76 10.08 6.16 -2.91
CA PHE A 76 10.81 4.89 -3.05
C PHE A 76 11.04 4.46 -4.50
N THR A 77 10.11 4.77 -5.40
CA THR A 77 10.14 4.33 -6.80
C THR A 77 9.39 5.30 -7.69
N ALA A 78 9.51 5.13 -9.00
CA ALA A 78 8.78 5.93 -9.98
C ALA A 78 7.26 5.71 -9.85
N MET A 79 6.50 6.80 -9.75
CA MET A 79 5.04 6.77 -9.81
C MET A 79 4.59 7.01 -11.26
N LEU A 80 3.70 6.14 -11.76
CA LEU A 80 3.19 6.24 -13.12
C LEU A 80 1.88 7.06 -13.15
N PRO A 81 1.80 8.17 -13.90
CA PRO A 81 0.58 8.96 -13.97
C PRO A 81 -0.54 8.22 -14.70
N PRO A 82 -1.81 8.67 -14.56
CA PRO A 82 -2.95 8.06 -15.24
C PRO A 82 -2.73 7.92 -16.75
N GLY A 83 -3.02 6.74 -17.29
CA GLY A 83 -2.86 6.43 -18.72
C GLY A 83 -1.44 6.06 -19.15
N PHE A 84 -0.43 6.19 -18.29
CA PHE A 84 0.94 5.80 -18.64
C PHE A 84 1.06 4.28 -18.84
N LEU A 85 0.59 3.48 -17.88
CA LEU A 85 0.76 2.03 -17.91
C LEU A 85 0.05 1.38 -19.12
N THR A 86 -1.12 1.89 -19.51
CA THR A 86 -1.87 1.35 -20.65
C THR A 86 -1.25 1.74 -22.01
N ARG A 87 -0.62 2.92 -22.11
CA ARG A 87 0.03 3.37 -23.34
C ARG A 87 1.46 2.84 -23.49
N TYR A 88 2.23 2.82 -22.41
CA TYR A 88 3.68 2.60 -22.43
C TYR A 88 4.15 1.43 -21.56
N GLY A 89 3.27 0.77 -20.80
CA GLY A 89 3.66 -0.28 -19.85
C GLY A 89 4.44 -1.44 -20.47
N LYS A 90 4.13 -1.80 -21.72
CA LYS A 90 4.85 -2.84 -22.46
C LYS A 90 6.32 -2.49 -22.74
N ALA A 91 6.64 -1.19 -22.79
CA ALA A 91 7.99 -0.71 -23.11
C ALA A 91 8.93 -0.67 -21.89
N ILE A 92 8.40 -0.74 -20.65
CA ILE A 92 9.16 -0.55 -19.41
C ILE A 92 10.41 -1.44 -19.33
N ARG A 93 10.33 -2.67 -19.86
CA ARG A 93 11.41 -3.66 -19.85
C ARG A 93 11.71 -4.26 -21.21
N ALA A 94 11.19 -3.67 -22.28
CA ALA A 94 11.45 -4.16 -23.63
C ALA A 94 12.90 -3.85 -24.02
N PRO A 95 13.71 -4.85 -24.43
CA PRO A 95 15.08 -4.60 -24.83
C PRO A 95 15.13 -3.77 -26.12
N ILE A 96 16.16 -2.92 -26.24
CA ILE A 96 16.44 -2.11 -27.44
C ILE A 96 17.80 -2.50 -27.98
N ASP A 97 17.84 -3.18 -29.13
CA ASP A 97 19.04 -3.81 -29.71
C ASP A 97 19.77 -4.72 -28.70
N ARG A 98 20.86 -4.22 -28.10
CA ARG A 98 21.71 -4.92 -27.12
C ARG A 98 21.58 -4.35 -25.71
N MET A 99 20.71 -3.35 -25.53
CA MET A 99 20.42 -2.74 -24.25
C MET A 99 19.26 -3.48 -23.58
N HIS A 100 19.50 -3.95 -22.36
CA HIS A 100 18.54 -4.61 -21.50
C HIS A 100 18.29 -3.74 -20.27
N PHE A 101 17.05 -3.70 -19.79
CA PHE A 101 16.64 -2.80 -18.71
C PHE A 101 16.40 -3.57 -17.42
N ALA A 102 17.14 -3.21 -16.36
CA ALA A 102 16.96 -3.69 -15.00
C ALA A 102 16.33 -2.56 -14.14
N GLY A 103 16.55 -2.60 -12.82
CA GLY A 103 15.96 -1.65 -11.88
C GLY A 103 14.60 -2.13 -11.39
N THR A 104 14.28 -1.80 -10.15
CA THR A 104 13.10 -2.36 -9.45
C THR A 104 11.79 -2.07 -10.18
N GLU A 105 11.71 -0.96 -10.92
CA GLU A 105 10.58 -0.55 -11.75
C GLU A 105 10.25 -1.55 -12.88
N THR A 106 11.21 -2.40 -13.25
CA THR A 106 11.05 -3.39 -14.31
C THR A 106 10.63 -4.77 -13.80
N ALA A 107 10.61 -4.97 -12.47
CA ALA A 107 10.22 -6.22 -11.82
C ALA A 107 8.73 -6.54 -12.01
N THR A 108 8.38 -7.79 -11.75
CA THR A 108 7.00 -8.29 -11.78
C THR A 108 6.47 -8.58 -10.39
N LYS A 109 7.33 -8.88 -9.43
CA LYS A 109 7.02 -8.97 -8.00
C LYS A 109 7.77 -7.88 -7.25
N TRP A 110 7.10 -7.32 -6.25
CA TRP A 110 7.68 -6.31 -5.36
C TRP A 110 8.41 -5.15 -6.07
N SER A 111 7.92 -4.73 -7.23
CA SER A 111 8.40 -3.55 -7.94
C SER A 111 8.37 -2.33 -7.01
N GLY A 112 9.47 -1.61 -6.93
CA GLY A 112 9.69 -0.49 -6.00
C GLY A 112 10.40 -0.87 -4.69
N TYR A 113 10.72 -2.16 -4.49
CA TYR A 113 11.46 -2.66 -3.34
C TYR A 113 12.81 -3.26 -3.75
N LEU A 114 13.64 -3.55 -2.75
CA LEU A 114 14.94 -4.22 -2.96
C LEU A 114 14.77 -5.59 -3.64
N ASP A 115 13.73 -6.33 -3.28
CA ASP A 115 13.41 -7.62 -3.89
C ASP A 115 13.17 -7.50 -5.40
N GLY A 116 12.36 -6.50 -5.81
CA GLY A 116 12.19 -6.18 -7.23
C GLY A 116 13.50 -5.76 -7.91
N ALA A 117 14.41 -5.08 -7.20
CA ALA A 117 15.72 -4.73 -7.77
C ALA A 117 16.57 -5.96 -8.07
N VAL A 118 16.55 -6.96 -7.18
CA VAL A 118 17.22 -8.25 -7.37
C VAL A 118 16.58 -9.03 -8.53
N GLU A 119 15.25 -9.22 -8.50
CA GLU A 119 14.50 -9.90 -9.57
C GLU A 119 14.83 -9.30 -10.94
N ALA A 120 14.75 -7.98 -11.06
CA ALA A 120 15.00 -7.27 -12.30
C ALA A 120 16.45 -7.37 -12.77
N GLY A 121 17.42 -7.27 -11.85
CA GLY A 121 18.84 -7.37 -12.16
C GLY A 121 19.23 -8.75 -12.68
N GLU A 122 18.81 -9.80 -11.99
CA GLU A 122 19.08 -11.18 -12.40
C GLU A 122 18.39 -11.54 -13.71
N ARG A 123 17.13 -11.13 -13.89
CA ARG A 123 16.40 -11.37 -15.14
C ARG A 123 17.06 -10.65 -16.31
N ALA A 124 17.46 -9.38 -16.16
CA ALA A 124 18.19 -8.67 -17.21
C ALA A 124 19.54 -9.33 -17.55
N ALA A 125 20.29 -9.81 -16.55
CA ALA A 125 21.51 -10.57 -16.78
C ALA A 125 21.25 -11.88 -17.56
N ARG A 126 20.16 -12.58 -17.23
CA ARG A 126 19.74 -13.80 -17.93
C ARG A 126 19.26 -13.53 -19.36
N GLU A 127 18.60 -12.41 -19.63
CA GLU A 127 18.30 -11.99 -21.02
C GLU A 127 19.58 -11.82 -21.87
N VAL A 128 20.65 -11.27 -21.28
CA VAL A 128 21.96 -11.15 -21.93
C VAL A 128 22.58 -12.54 -22.14
N LEU A 129 22.55 -13.42 -21.13
CA LEU A 129 23.04 -14.79 -21.26
C LEU A 129 22.31 -15.57 -22.35
N TYR A 130 21.00 -15.37 -22.48
CA TYR A 130 20.19 -15.95 -23.55
C TYR A 130 20.63 -15.45 -24.92
N ARG A 131 20.87 -14.14 -25.08
CA ARG A 131 21.43 -13.55 -26.32
C ARG A 131 22.81 -14.10 -26.66
N MET A 132 23.62 -14.40 -25.66
CA MET A 132 24.92 -15.06 -25.80
C MET A 132 24.83 -16.56 -26.05
N ARG A 133 23.61 -17.14 -26.12
CA ARG A 133 23.34 -18.58 -26.28
C ARG A 133 23.94 -19.44 -25.16
N LYS A 134 24.05 -18.90 -23.94
CA LYS A 134 24.53 -19.61 -22.76
C LYS A 134 23.43 -20.32 -21.98
N ILE A 135 22.20 -19.82 -22.08
CA ILE A 135 21.00 -20.36 -21.44
C ILE A 135 19.86 -20.44 -22.46
N THR A 136 18.80 -21.17 -22.13
CA THR A 136 17.56 -21.23 -22.92
C THR A 136 16.56 -20.16 -22.50
N GLN A 137 15.53 -19.92 -23.31
CA GLN A 137 14.56 -18.84 -23.08
C GLN A 137 13.73 -19.04 -21.79
N ASP A 138 13.42 -20.29 -21.45
CA ASP A 138 12.70 -20.68 -20.23
C ASP A 138 13.48 -20.35 -18.94
N GLN A 139 14.80 -20.22 -19.04
CA GLN A 139 15.65 -19.89 -17.89
C GLN A 139 15.73 -18.38 -17.62
N ILE A 140 15.15 -17.52 -18.46
CA ILE A 140 15.16 -16.06 -18.26
C ILE A 140 14.32 -15.65 -17.05
N TRP A 141 13.17 -16.30 -16.85
CA TRP A 141 12.28 -16.07 -15.73
C TRP A 141 12.33 -17.29 -14.83
N VAL A 142 12.86 -17.13 -13.63
CA VAL A 142 13.02 -18.21 -12.65
C VAL A 142 12.25 -17.80 -11.41
N GLU A 143 11.49 -18.74 -10.89
CA GLU A 143 10.79 -18.60 -9.62
C GLU A 143 11.78 -18.85 -8.49
N GLU A 144 11.90 -17.90 -7.57
CA GLU A 144 12.75 -18.04 -6.39
C GLU A 144 12.10 -19.02 -5.39
N PRO A 145 12.84 -20.01 -4.86
CA PRO A 145 12.32 -20.86 -3.80
C PRO A 145 11.97 -20.04 -2.55
N PRO A 146 10.93 -20.43 -1.79
CA PRO A 146 10.54 -19.70 -0.59
C PRO A 146 11.65 -19.71 0.46
N SER A 147 11.81 -18.59 1.16
CA SER A 147 12.76 -18.47 2.27
C SER A 147 12.43 -19.46 3.39
N GLN A 148 13.46 -20.13 3.92
CA GLN A 148 13.34 -21.02 5.07
C GLN A 148 13.33 -20.27 6.41
N GLU A 149 13.82 -19.03 6.42
CA GLU A 149 13.92 -18.20 7.62
C GLU A 149 12.72 -17.26 7.79
N VAL A 150 12.19 -16.75 6.69
CA VAL A 150 11.05 -15.82 6.67
C VAL A 150 9.89 -16.48 5.94
N ILE A 151 9.09 -17.21 6.71
CA ILE A 151 7.94 -17.95 6.18
C ILE A 151 6.74 -17.01 6.05
N PRO A 152 6.15 -16.85 4.84
CA PRO A 152 4.98 -16.01 4.67
C PRO A 152 3.73 -16.70 5.25
N GLU A 153 3.09 -16.06 6.21
CA GLU A 153 1.78 -16.48 6.68
C GLU A 153 0.71 -16.14 5.62
N PRO A 154 -0.20 -17.07 5.30
CA PRO A 154 -1.24 -16.83 4.32
C PRO A 154 -2.21 -15.75 4.80
N PHE A 155 -2.62 -14.86 3.89
CA PHE A 155 -3.60 -13.84 4.20
C PHE A 155 -5.03 -14.41 4.09
N GLU A 156 -5.62 -14.77 5.23
CA GLU A 156 -6.99 -15.25 5.30
C GLU A 156 -7.97 -14.16 5.73
N LYS A 157 -8.96 -13.86 4.88
CA LYS A 157 -10.06 -12.95 5.24
C LYS A 157 -11.14 -13.68 6.03
N GLY A 158 -11.64 -13.02 7.06
CA GLY A 158 -12.76 -13.50 7.86
C GLY A 158 -14.08 -13.57 7.07
N PHE A 159 -15.06 -14.33 7.57
CA PHE A 159 -16.38 -14.43 6.93
C PHE A 159 -17.05 -13.06 6.76
N ILE A 160 -17.04 -12.25 7.82
CA ILE A 160 -17.67 -10.92 7.82
C ILE A 160 -16.98 -9.99 6.81
N GLU A 161 -15.64 -10.03 6.70
CA GLU A 161 -14.90 -9.23 5.72
C GLU A 161 -15.22 -9.63 4.27
N LYS A 162 -15.53 -10.91 4.03
CA LYS A 162 -15.92 -11.42 2.72
C LYS A 162 -17.37 -11.09 2.35
N CYS A 163 -18.26 -11.07 3.33
CA CYS A 163 -19.71 -10.98 3.10
C CYS A 163 -20.32 -9.61 3.40
N LEU A 164 -19.59 -8.69 4.05
CA LEU A 164 -20.07 -7.34 4.27
C LEU A 164 -20.31 -6.64 2.91
N PRO A 165 -21.52 -6.09 2.69
CA PRO A 165 -21.80 -5.37 1.46
C PRO A 165 -21.04 -4.04 1.44
N THR A 166 -20.85 -3.50 0.23
CA THR A 166 -20.46 -2.10 0.08
C THR A 166 -21.55 -1.18 0.63
N VAL A 167 -21.24 0.10 0.88
CA VAL A 167 -22.23 1.08 1.35
C VAL A 167 -23.42 1.16 0.37
N GLU A 168 -23.15 1.15 -0.93
CA GLU A 168 -24.19 1.12 -1.96
C GLU A 168 -25.00 -0.19 -1.90
N GLY A 169 -24.32 -1.34 -1.76
CA GLY A 169 -24.98 -2.63 -1.58
C GLY A 169 -25.89 -2.66 -0.34
N PHE A 170 -25.45 -2.06 0.76
CA PHE A 170 -26.21 -1.93 2.00
C PHE A 170 -27.44 -1.02 1.84
N LEU A 171 -27.27 0.15 1.22
CA LEU A 171 -28.39 1.06 0.94
C LEU A 171 -29.40 0.44 -0.02
N THR A 172 -28.93 -0.33 -0.99
CA THR A 172 -29.78 -1.07 -1.94
C THR A 172 -30.58 -2.16 -1.22
N THR A 173 -29.95 -2.95 -0.34
CA THR A 173 -30.64 -3.98 0.43
C THR A 173 -31.64 -3.39 1.41
N ILE A 174 -31.31 -2.28 2.08
CA ILE A 174 -32.27 -1.53 2.91
C ILE A 174 -33.45 -1.01 2.08
N SER A 175 -33.18 -0.42 0.92
CA SER A 175 -34.23 0.13 0.06
C SER A 175 -35.18 -0.97 -0.41
N LEU A 176 -34.64 -2.09 -0.91
CA LEU A 176 -35.42 -3.25 -1.34
C LEU A 176 -36.22 -3.86 -0.20
N SER A 177 -35.59 -4.10 0.96
CA SER A 177 -36.28 -4.67 2.13
C SER A 177 -37.40 -3.75 2.64
N THR A 178 -37.20 -2.44 2.60
CA THR A 178 -38.23 -1.45 2.98
C THR A 178 -39.41 -1.48 2.00
N VAL A 179 -39.15 -1.52 0.69
CA VAL A 179 -40.18 -1.61 -0.35
C VAL A 179 -40.98 -2.91 -0.22
N VAL A 180 -40.30 -4.04 -0.08
CA VAL A 180 -40.92 -5.36 0.11
C VAL A 180 -41.74 -5.37 1.40
N GLY A 181 -41.20 -4.82 2.49
CA GLY A 181 -41.90 -4.70 3.77
C GLY A 181 -43.17 -3.86 3.65
N ALA A 182 -43.11 -2.70 2.99
CA ALA A 182 -44.27 -1.83 2.76
C ALA A 182 -45.34 -2.52 1.90
N ALA A 183 -44.94 -3.20 0.82
CA ALA A 183 -45.86 -3.96 -0.04
C ALA A 183 -46.55 -5.09 0.71
N ALA A 184 -45.81 -5.85 1.55
CA ALA A 184 -46.37 -6.89 2.39
C ALA A 184 -47.39 -6.32 3.40
N ILE A 185 -47.07 -5.20 4.06
CA ILE A 185 -47.98 -4.52 4.99
C ILE A 185 -49.28 -4.11 4.27
N LEU A 186 -49.19 -3.54 3.07
CA LEU A 186 -50.36 -3.15 2.29
C LEU A 186 -51.23 -4.35 1.90
N TYR A 187 -50.62 -5.46 1.47
CA TYR A 187 -51.32 -6.70 1.12
C TYR A 187 -52.12 -7.27 2.31
N PHE A 188 -51.48 -7.37 3.49
CA PHE A 188 -52.15 -7.92 4.68
C PHE A 188 -53.19 -6.98 5.30
N LYS A 189 -52.99 -5.66 5.23
CA LYS A 189 -53.92 -4.68 5.80
C LYS A 189 -55.14 -4.42 4.91
N TYR A 190 -55.00 -4.58 3.59
CA TYR A 190 -56.04 -4.27 2.61
C TYR A 190 -56.34 -5.46 1.66
N PRO A 191 -56.69 -6.65 2.18
CA PRO A 191 -56.83 -7.87 1.37
C PRO A 191 -57.96 -7.79 0.33
N LYS A 192 -58.97 -6.93 0.56
CA LYS A 192 -60.12 -6.71 -0.33
C LYS A 192 -59.74 -6.14 -1.71
N TYR A 193 -58.60 -5.45 -1.83
CA TYR A 193 -58.16 -4.85 -3.10
C TYR A 193 -57.33 -5.82 -3.95
N PHE A 194 -56.76 -6.86 -3.34
CA PHE A 194 -55.92 -7.86 -4.04
C PHE A 194 -56.65 -9.17 -4.35
N THR A 195 -57.78 -9.46 -3.69
CA THR A 195 -58.61 -10.65 -3.97
C THR A 195 -59.41 -10.56 -5.27
N ARG A 196 -59.53 -9.38 -5.90
CA ARG A 196 -60.20 -9.21 -7.20
C ARG A 196 -59.32 -9.47 -8.43
N LEU A 197 -58.02 -9.73 -8.28
CA LEU A 197 -57.10 -9.99 -9.39
C LEU A 197 -56.96 -11.48 -9.76
N ASN A 198 -57.60 -12.41 -9.03
CA ASN A 198 -57.50 -13.87 -9.25
C ASN A 198 -58.65 -14.48 -10.07
N PHE A 199 -59.34 -13.69 -10.91
CA PHE A 199 -60.30 -14.22 -11.89
C PHE A 199 -60.00 -13.63 -13.27
N ILE A 200 -59.16 -14.33 -14.04
CA ILE A 200 -59.20 -14.64 -15.49
C ILE A 200 -58.16 -15.73 -15.71
#